data_AF-B6SAH0-F1
#
_entry.id   AF-B6SAH0-F1
#
_cell.length_a   1.000
_cell.length_b   1.000
_cell.length_c   1.000
_cell.angle_alpha   90.00
_cell.angle_beta   90.00
_cell.angle_gamma   90.00
#
_symmetry.space_group_name_H-M   'P 1'
#
loop_
_entity.id
_entity.type
_entity.pdbx_description
1 polymer ?
#
loop_
_entity_poly.entity_id
_entity_poly.type
_entity_poly.pdbx_seq_one_letter_code
_entity_poly.pdbx_strand_id
1 'polypeptide(L)'
;HQFFNTDPVRGPAFTRALGHGVDLNHIYGGTLERQHQLRLFKDGKLKFQMIDGEAYPPVVRDAPVHMVYPEHVPASLRFAVGHEVYGLLPGLLVYATVWLREHNRVCDVLHARHPRWDDERLFQTARLILTGETMKIVIEEYVQHLSGYNFHLKFDPTLLFGVNFQYSNRMSLEFNHLYHWHPLMPDSLLIDGRNYSYDEFLFNPGLLADKKLMPLVRSFMRQRAGTVSGGRNINKNLLHVATSIIEHGRTLRLQSLNQYRHRFNMRPFTSFLELTGDEAMAAEME
;
A
#
# COMPACT_ATOMS: atom_id res chain seq x y z
N HIS A 1 0.54 -1.58 -2.47
CA HIS A 1 1.33 -2.83 -2.33
C HIS A 1 0.50 -4.11 -2.41
N GLN A 2 -0.79 -4.14 -2.04
CA GLN A 2 -1.56 -5.41 -2.09
C GLN A 2 -1.60 -6.08 -3.47
N PHE A 3 -1.61 -5.31 -4.55
CA PHE A 3 -1.69 -5.82 -5.92
C PHE A 3 -0.43 -5.57 -6.75
N PHE A 4 0.59 -4.96 -6.15
CA PHE A 4 1.93 -4.78 -6.71
C PHE A 4 2.93 -5.50 -5.81
N ASN A 5 3.11 -6.78 -6.09
CA ASN A 5 4.06 -7.65 -5.41
C ASN A 5 4.80 -8.44 -6.50
N THR A 6 5.79 -7.80 -7.12
CA THR A 6 6.62 -8.39 -8.17
C THR A 6 7.33 -9.63 -7.62
N ASP A 7 7.42 -10.69 -8.42
CA ASP A 7 8.14 -11.91 -8.08
C ASP A 7 9.63 -11.75 -8.43
N PRO A 8 10.53 -11.57 -7.45
CA PRO A 8 11.95 -11.35 -7.74
C PRO A 8 12.64 -12.60 -8.30
N VAL A 9 12.08 -13.80 -8.08
CA VAL A 9 12.66 -15.06 -8.58
C VAL A 9 12.34 -15.25 -10.05
N ARG A 10 11.11 -14.92 -10.46
CA ARG A 10 10.67 -15.06 -11.85
C ARG A 10 11.00 -13.84 -12.72
N GLY A 11 11.22 -12.69 -12.10
CA GLY A 11 11.58 -11.44 -12.77
C GLY A 11 10.43 -10.44 -12.86
N PRO A 12 10.70 -9.25 -13.43
CA PRO A 12 9.85 -8.07 -13.25
C PRO A 12 8.49 -8.13 -13.96
N ALA A 13 8.25 -9.14 -14.82
CA ALA A 13 6.98 -9.39 -15.47
C ALA A 13 5.96 -10.13 -14.60
N PHE A 14 6.40 -10.74 -13.49
CA PHE A 14 5.60 -11.69 -12.72
C PHE A 14 5.18 -11.11 -11.38
N THR A 15 4.03 -11.55 -10.87
CA THR A 15 3.52 -11.12 -9.57
C THR A 15 3.18 -12.31 -8.68
N ARG A 16 3.38 -12.13 -7.37
CA ARG A 16 2.88 -13.02 -6.30
C ARG A 16 1.49 -12.61 -5.81
N ALA A 17 0.97 -11.45 -6.19
CA ALA A 17 -0.36 -10.97 -5.82
C ALA A 17 -1.43 -11.46 -6.82
N LEU A 18 -1.77 -12.75 -6.75
CA LEU A 18 -2.61 -13.43 -7.73
C LEU A 18 -4.08 -12.95 -7.76
N GLY A 19 -4.54 -12.23 -6.74
CA GLY A 19 -5.87 -11.62 -6.73
C GLY A 19 -6.06 -10.45 -7.69
N HIS A 20 -4.95 -9.85 -8.19
CA HIS A 20 -4.97 -8.75 -9.17
C HIS A 20 -5.93 -7.60 -8.83
N GLY A 21 -6.07 -7.24 -7.55
CA GLY A 21 -7.04 -6.24 -7.15
C GLY A 21 -7.06 -5.96 -5.66
N VAL A 22 -8.19 -5.44 -5.20
CA VAL A 22 -8.44 -5.12 -3.79
C VAL A 22 -9.01 -6.36 -3.11
N ASP A 23 -8.13 -7.30 -2.78
CA ASP A 23 -8.46 -8.56 -2.08
C ASP A 23 -8.01 -8.56 -0.60
N LEU A 24 -7.37 -7.47 -0.18
CA LEU A 24 -6.80 -7.25 1.14
C LEU A 24 -5.73 -8.27 1.54
N ASN A 25 -5.03 -8.90 0.58
CA ASN A 25 -3.96 -9.87 0.89
C ASN A 25 -2.80 -9.26 1.71
N HIS A 26 -2.63 -7.94 1.66
CA HIS A 26 -1.66 -7.24 2.49
C HIS A 26 -2.00 -7.25 4.00
N ILE A 27 -3.26 -7.53 4.35
CA ILE A 27 -3.72 -7.74 5.73
C ILE A 27 -3.82 -9.23 6.02
N TYR A 28 -4.45 -10.00 5.11
CA TYR A 28 -4.82 -11.40 5.34
C TYR A 28 -3.82 -12.44 4.82
N GLY A 29 -2.78 -12.02 4.10
CA GLY A 29 -1.84 -12.91 3.42
C GLY A 29 -2.27 -13.30 1.99
N GLY A 30 -1.27 -13.53 1.13
CA GLY A 30 -1.47 -13.96 -0.27
C GLY A 30 -1.73 -15.46 -0.47
N THR A 31 -1.62 -16.26 0.60
CA THR A 31 -1.91 -17.70 0.59
C THR A 31 -2.82 -18.07 1.76
N LEU A 32 -3.57 -19.17 1.63
CA LEU A 32 -4.44 -19.66 2.69
C LEU A 32 -3.65 -20.06 3.95
N GLU A 33 -2.46 -20.65 3.77
CA GLU A 33 -1.57 -21.01 4.86
C GLU A 33 -1.18 -19.78 5.70
N ARG A 34 -0.73 -18.70 5.03
CA ARG A 34 -0.39 -17.44 5.71
C ARG A 34 -1.61 -16.85 6.41
N GLN A 35 -2.77 -16.89 5.76
CA GLN A 35 -4.03 -16.42 6.35
C GLN A 35 -4.36 -17.19 7.64
N HIS A 36 -4.26 -18.51 7.63
CA HIS A 36 -4.49 -19.34 8.81
C HIS A 36 -3.49 -19.01 9.94
N GLN A 37 -2.22 -18.80 9.62
CA GLN A 37 -1.21 -18.44 10.62
C GLN A 37 -1.49 -17.09 11.30
N LEU A 38 -2.13 -16.15 10.60
CA LEU A 38 -2.51 -14.82 11.08
C LEU A 38 -3.86 -14.80 11.82
N ARG A 39 -4.74 -15.79 11.60
CA ARG A 39 -6.05 -15.87 12.23
C ARG A 39 -5.97 -16.35 13.67
N LEU A 40 -6.85 -15.81 14.50
CA LEU A 40 -7.03 -16.26 15.88
C LEU A 40 -7.85 -17.56 15.96
N PHE A 41 -8.68 -17.84 14.95
CA PHE A 41 -9.68 -18.92 14.95
C PHE A 41 -10.64 -18.86 16.14
N LYS A 42 -10.92 -17.63 16.57
CA LYS A 42 -11.91 -17.31 17.57
C LYS A 42 -12.60 -16.01 17.18
N ASP A 43 -13.93 -16.04 17.18
CA ASP A 43 -14.82 -14.90 16.90
C ASP A 43 -14.53 -14.19 15.57
N GLY A 44 -13.96 -14.90 14.59
CA GLY A 44 -13.57 -14.40 13.28
C GLY A 44 -12.34 -13.51 13.28
N LYS A 45 -11.61 -13.40 14.38
CA LYS A 45 -10.57 -12.37 14.56
C LYS A 45 -9.21 -12.75 13.97
N LEU A 46 -8.41 -11.73 13.70
CA LEU A 46 -6.96 -11.85 13.52
C LEU A 46 -6.26 -11.88 14.87
N LYS A 47 -5.14 -12.61 14.95
CA LYS A 47 -4.23 -12.56 16.10
C LYS A 47 -3.73 -11.13 16.30
N PHE A 48 -3.43 -10.79 17.55
CA PHE A 48 -2.91 -9.49 17.95
C PHE A 48 -2.15 -9.65 19.27
N GLN A 49 -1.41 -8.61 19.65
CA GLN A 49 -0.79 -8.49 20.98
C GLN A 49 -1.18 -7.15 21.61
N MET A 50 -1.09 -7.07 22.94
CA MET A 50 -1.32 -5.83 23.68
C MET A 50 0.03 -5.27 24.13
N ILE A 51 0.31 -4.01 23.77
CA ILE A 51 1.49 -3.27 24.22
C ILE A 51 0.96 -1.96 24.80
N ASP A 52 1.24 -1.70 26.09
CA ASP A 52 0.79 -0.51 26.82
C ASP A 52 -0.71 -0.19 26.68
N GLY A 53 -1.55 -1.23 26.69
CA GLY A 53 -3.01 -1.11 26.59
C GLY A 53 -3.54 -0.91 25.17
N GLU A 54 -2.68 -0.97 24.15
CA GLU A 54 -3.06 -0.83 22.75
C GLU A 54 -2.84 -2.12 21.96
N ALA A 55 -3.75 -2.42 21.02
CA ALA A 55 -3.67 -3.61 20.18
C ALA A 55 -2.73 -3.38 18.98
N TYR A 56 -1.77 -4.29 18.78
CA TYR A 56 -0.82 -4.29 17.67
C TYR A 56 -0.83 -5.65 16.96
N PRO A 57 -0.31 -5.74 15.71
CA PRO A 57 -0.09 -7.03 15.07
C PRO A 57 0.74 -7.96 15.97
N PRO A 58 0.54 -9.29 15.89
CA PRO A 58 1.34 -10.24 16.66
C PRO A 58 2.80 -10.18 16.19
N VAL A 59 3.73 -10.73 16.97
CA VAL A 59 5.09 -10.94 16.47
C VAL A 59 5.20 -12.23 15.66
N VAL A 60 6.24 -12.34 14.83
CA VAL A 60 6.53 -13.54 14.01
C VAL A 60 6.58 -14.82 14.83
N ARG A 61 7.04 -14.78 16.09
CA ARG A 61 7.04 -15.96 16.97
C ARG A 61 5.63 -16.51 17.23
N ASP A 62 4.63 -15.63 17.34
CA ASP A 62 3.26 -15.99 17.74
C ASP A 62 2.33 -16.18 16.51
N ALA A 63 2.73 -15.65 15.36
CA ALA A 63 2.17 -15.90 14.04
C ALA A 63 3.31 -16.17 13.05
N PRO A 64 3.71 -17.45 12.84
CA PRO A 64 4.95 -17.82 12.15
C PRO A 64 4.85 -17.69 10.63
N VAL A 65 4.69 -16.45 10.17
CA VAL A 65 4.69 -16.06 8.77
C VAL A 65 6.04 -15.46 8.39
N HIS A 66 6.48 -15.66 7.15
CA HIS A 66 7.67 -14.99 6.63
C HIS A 66 7.50 -13.45 6.65
N MET A 67 8.45 -12.74 7.25
CA MET A 67 8.53 -11.28 7.25
C MET A 67 9.96 -10.86 6.93
N VAL A 68 10.11 -9.82 6.12
CA VAL A 68 11.42 -9.26 5.77
C VAL A 68 11.84 -8.26 6.84
N TYR A 69 12.71 -8.70 7.74
CA TYR A 69 13.35 -7.87 8.76
C TYR A 69 14.86 -8.15 8.77
N PRO A 70 15.71 -7.10 8.88
CA PRO A 70 17.13 -7.27 9.15
C PRO A 70 17.37 -7.97 10.50
N GLU A 71 18.52 -8.63 10.63
CA GLU A 71 18.87 -9.39 11.83
C GLU A 71 18.94 -8.53 13.10
N HIS A 72 19.35 -7.26 12.97
CA HIS A 72 19.46 -6.32 14.08
C HIS A 72 18.10 -5.92 14.69
N VAL A 73 16.98 -6.12 13.99
CA VAL A 73 15.66 -5.81 14.53
C VAL A 73 15.29 -6.85 15.59
N PRO A 74 14.98 -6.45 16.84
CA PRO A 74 14.65 -7.40 17.92
C PRO A 74 13.42 -8.25 17.58
N ALA A 75 13.45 -9.54 17.91
CA ALA A 75 12.34 -10.45 17.63
C ALA A 75 11.00 -10.01 18.26
N SER A 76 11.05 -9.30 19.40
CA SER A 76 9.89 -8.69 20.07
C SER A 76 9.23 -7.55 19.28
N LEU A 77 9.89 -7.01 18.25
CA LEU A 77 9.38 -5.94 17.40
C LEU A 77 9.20 -6.37 15.94
N ARG A 78 9.43 -7.66 15.63
CA ARG A 78 9.16 -8.22 14.30
C ARG A 78 7.67 -8.54 14.17
N PHE A 79 6.88 -7.54 13.83
CA PHE A 79 5.44 -7.68 13.64
C PHE A 79 5.10 -8.56 12.42
N ALA A 80 4.13 -9.45 12.59
CA ALA A 80 3.61 -10.34 11.57
C ALA A 80 2.29 -9.79 11.00
N VAL A 81 2.29 -9.53 9.70
CA VAL A 81 1.14 -8.99 8.95
C VAL A 81 0.99 -9.69 7.60
N GLY A 82 -0.09 -9.42 6.86
CA GLY A 82 -0.34 -10.07 5.57
C GLY A 82 0.76 -9.86 4.52
N HIS A 83 1.32 -8.66 4.43
CA HIS A 83 2.39 -8.35 3.46
C HIS A 83 3.79 -8.41 4.10
N GLU A 84 4.66 -9.27 3.57
CA GLU A 84 5.97 -9.59 4.19
C GLU A 84 6.94 -8.41 4.31
N VAL A 85 6.82 -7.39 3.45
CA VAL A 85 7.73 -6.22 3.46
C VAL A 85 7.24 -5.06 4.33
N TYR A 86 6.08 -5.14 4.97
CA TYR A 86 5.53 -4.00 5.72
C TYR A 86 6.37 -3.61 6.94
N GLY A 87 7.22 -4.51 7.44
CA GLY A 87 8.23 -4.20 8.45
C GLY A 87 9.28 -3.17 8.03
N LEU A 88 9.38 -2.86 6.73
CA LEU A 88 10.30 -1.86 6.19
C LEU A 88 10.03 -0.44 6.71
N LEU A 89 8.75 -0.05 6.83
CA LEU A 89 8.36 1.33 7.16
C LEU A 89 7.38 1.34 8.35
N PRO A 90 7.63 2.13 9.39
CA PRO A 90 6.66 2.38 10.47
C PRO A 90 5.30 2.84 9.93
N GLY A 91 5.27 3.64 8.87
CA GLY A 91 4.02 4.07 8.22
C GLY A 91 3.18 2.91 7.66
N LEU A 92 3.81 1.86 7.11
CA LEU A 92 3.09 0.67 6.65
C LEU A 92 2.52 -0.13 7.82
N LEU A 93 3.28 -0.25 8.91
CA LEU A 93 2.81 -0.91 10.14
C LEU A 93 1.69 -0.13 10.84
N VAL A 94 1.68 1.20 10.77
CA VAL A 94 0.55 2.05 11.22
C VAL A 94 -0.73 1.63 10.51
N TYR A 95 -0.73 1.59 9.18
CA TYR A 95 -1.90 1.15 8.41
C TYR A 95 -2.27 -0.31 8.69
N ALA A 96 -1.30 -1.21 8.78
CA ALA A 96 -1.57 -2.62 9.11
C ALA A 96 -2.23 -2.76 10.49
N THR A 97 -1.82 -1.93 11.46
CA THR A 97 -2.40 -1.90 12.80
C THR A 97 -3.83 -1.37 12.79
N VAL A 98 -4.08 -0.27 12.06
CA VAL A 98 -5.44 0.31 11.91
C VAL A 98 -6.38 -0.73 11.31
N TRP A 99 -6.00 -1.36 10.21
CA TRP A 99 -6.85 -2.34 9.53
C TRP A 99 -7.05 -3.64 10.32
N LEU A 100 -6.05 -4.07 11.10
CA LEU A 100 -6.22 -5.17 12.03
C LEU A 100 -7.23 -4.83 13.14
N ARG A 101 -7.13 -3.62 13.72
CA ARG A 101 -8.09 -3.15 14.73
C ARG A 101 -9.49 -3.07 14.14
N GLU A 102 -9.62 -2.55 12.93
CA GLU A 102 -10.91 -2.45 12.24
C GLU A 102 -11.52 -3.82 11.95
N HIS A 103 -10.73 -4.77 11.46
CA HIS A 103 -11.19 -6.14 11.25
C HIS A 103 -11.76 -6.75 12.53
N ASN A 104 -11.01 -6.68 13.63
CA ASN A 104 -11.45 -7.25 14.91
C ASN A 104 -12.67 -6.51 15.48
N ARG A 105 -12.77 -5.19 15.28
CA ARG A 105 -13.94 -4.38 15.65
C ARG A 105 -15.18 -4.78 14.85
N VAL A 106 -15.05 -4.99 13.55
CA VAL A 106 -16.14 -5.47 12.68
C VAL A 106 -16.57 -6.87 13.09
N CYS A 107 -15.63 -7.76 13.43
CA CYS A 107 -15.95 -9.08 13.98
C CYS A 107 -16.78 -8.97 15.26
N ASP A 108 -16.45 -8.05 16.19
CA ASP A 108 -17.25 -7.81 17.40
C ASP A 108 -18.68 -7.33 17.09
N VAL A 109 -18.82 -6.40 16.13
CA VAL A 109 -20.14 -5.92 15.68
C VAL A 109 -20.96 -7.05 15.04
N LEU A 110 -20.33 -7.87 14.21
CA LEU A 110 -20.98 -9.01 13.55
C LEU A 110 -21.39 -10.08 14.57
N HIS A 111 -20.51 -10.41 15.51
CA HIS A 111 -20.79 -11.42 16.54
C HIS A 111 -21.96 -10.98 17.43
N ALA A 112 -22.00 -9.71 17.83
CA ALA A 112 -23.12 -9.17 18.61
C ALA A 112 -24.47 -9.23 17.86
N ARG A 113 -24.47 -8.97 16.55
CA ARG A 113 -25.68 -9.02 15.70
C ARG A 113 -26.06 -10.44 15.29
N HIS A 114 -25.08 -11.34 15.21
CA HIS A 114 -25.26 -12.70 14.74
C HIS A 114 -24.60 -13.71 15.70
N PRO A 115 -25.14 -13.91 16.92
CA PRO A 115 -24.50 -14.75 17.94
C PRO A 115 -24.33 -16.23 17.57
N ARG A 116 -25.01 -16.69 16.51
CA ARG A 116 -24.93 -18.08 16.01
C ARG A 116 -23.94 -18.26 14.87
N TRP A 117 -23.26 -17.21 14.41
CA TRP A 117 -22.24 -17.34 13.37
C TRP A 117 -20.96 -17.91 13.96
N ASP A 118 -20.33 -18.82 13.22
CA ASP A 118 -19.04 -19.39 13.56
C ASP A 118 -17.88 -18.44 13.19
N ASP A 119 -16.67 -18.81 13.61
CA ASP A 119 -15.44 -18.06 13.34
C ASP A 119 -15.22 -17.81 11.84
N GLU A 120 -15.41 -18.83 11.00
CA GLU A 120 -15.17 -18.73 9.56
C GLU A 120 -16.11 -17.71 8.90
N ARG A 121 -17.41 -17.80 9.21
CA ARG A 121 -18.39 -16.86 8.65
C ARG A 121 -18.14 -15.43 9.12
N LEU A 122 -17.78 -15.24 10.39
CA LEU A 122 -17.39 -13.93 10.92
C LEU A 122 -16.17 -13.37 10.19
N PHE A 123 -15.10 -14.17 10.06
CA PHE A 123 -13.86 -13.77 9.39
C PHE A 123 -14.09 -13.37 7.93
N GLN A 124 -14.76 -14.22 7.14
CA GLN A 124 -15.01 -13.95 5.72
C GLN A 124 -15.93 -12.75 5.53
N THR A 125 -16.97 -12.60 6.37
CA THR A 125 -17.88 -11.44 6.27
C THR A 125 -17.17 -10.15 6.64
N ALA A 126 -16.35 -10.15 7.70
CA ALA A 126 -15.53 -8.98 8.06
C ALA A 126 -14.56 -8.61 6.92
N ARG A 127 -13.91 -9.58 6.29
CA ARG A 127 -13.05 -9.34 5.11
C ARG A 127 -13.80 -8.69 3.94
N LEU A 128 -15.05 -9.10 3.67
CA LEU A 128 -15.88 -8.48 2.63
C LEU A 128 -16.26 -7.03 2.98
N ILE A 129 -16.60 -6.78 4.25
CA ILE A 129 -16.90 -5.42 4.73
C ILE A 129 -15.68 -4.52 4.55
N LEU A 130 -14.50 -4.94 5.03
CA LEU A 130 -13.27 -4.15 4.91
C LEU A 130 -12.83 -3.95 3.46
N THR A 131 -13.12 -4.90 2.55
CA THR A 131 -12.95 -4.70 1.11
C THR A 131 -13.81 -3.53 0.61
N GLY A 132 -15.08 -3.48 1.01
CA GLY A 132 -16.00 -2.38 0.68
C GLY A 132 -15.56 -1.05 1.27
N GLU A 133 -15.14 -1.02 2.54
CA GLU A 133 -14.59 0.17 3.20
C GLU A 133 -13.34 0.70 2.47
N THR A 134 -12.43 -0.21 2.09
CA THR A 134 -11.24 0.15 1.32
C THR A 134 -11.62 0.81 -0.01
N MET A 135 -12.54 0.24 -0.78
CA MET A 135 -12.97 0.81 -2.07
C MET A 135 -13.67 2.16 -1.89
N LYS A 136 -14.51 2.30 -0.86
CA LYS A 136 -15.22 3.54 -0.51
C LYS A 136 -14.24 4.68 -0.18
N ILE A 137 -13.32 4.45 0.77
CA ILE A 137 -12.30 5.42 1.16
C ILE A 137 -11.41 5.78 -0.03
N VAL A 138 -11.01 4.79 -0.82
CA VAL A 138 -10.15 5.03 -1.99
C VAL A 138 -10.83 5.96 -3.00
N ILE A 139 -12.10 5.72 -3.35
CA ILE A 139 -12.78 6.52 -4.38
C ILE A 139 -13.15 7.91 -3.85
N GLU A 140 -13.74 8.00 -2.66
CA GLU A 140 -14.35 9.24 -2.18
C GLU A 140 -13.39 10.16 -1.43
N GLU A 141 -12.27 9.65 -0.93
CA GLU A 141 -11.31 10.46 -0.18
C GLU A 141 -9.95 10.50 -0.89
N TYR A 142 -9.36 9.33 -1.17
CA TYR A 142 -8.00 9.28 -1.73
C TYR A 142 -7.93 9.79 -3.18
N VAL A 143 -8.78 9.26 -4.08
CA VAL A 143 -8.84 9.71 -5.48
C VAL A 143 -9.40 11.14 -5.55
N GLN A 144 -10.36 11.48 -4.68
CA GLN A 144 -10.87 12.85 -4.58
C GLN A 144 -9.73 13.83 -4.30
N HIS A 145 -8.93 13.57 -3.26
CA HIS A 145 -7.78 14.38 -2.91
C HIS A 145 -6.76 14.46 -4.06
N LEU A 146 -6.39 13.33 -4.65
CA LEU A 146 -5.40 13.26 -5.73
C LEU A 146 -5.85 14.02 -6.98
N SER A 147 -7.14 13.94 -7.32
CA SER A 147 -7.68 14.55 -8.54
C SER A 147 -7.74 16.08 -8.47
N GLY A 148 -7.89 16.65 -7.26
CA GLY A 148 -8.15 18.07 -7.08
C GLY A 148 -9.48 18.54 -7.67
N TYR A 149 -10.40 17.63 -8.00
CA TYR A 149 -11.69 17.99 -8.57
C TYR A 149 -12.61 18.66 -7.55
N ASN A 150 -13.39 19.63 -8.01
CA ASN A 150 -14.52 20.18 -7.24
C ASN A 150 -15.77 19.28 -7.33
N PHE A 151 -15.77 18.32 -8.25
CA PHE A 151 -16.78 17.28 -8.35
C PHE A 151 -16.57 16.25 -7.23
N HIS A 152 -17.66 15.90 -6.53
CA HIS A 152 -17.63 14.92 -5.45
C HIS A 152 -17.76 13.51 -6.03
N LEU A 153 -16.66 12.78 -6.03
CA LEU A 153 -16.62 11.38 -6.42
C LEU A 153 -17.49 10.55 -5.47
N LYS A 154 -18.16 9.54 -6.02
CA LYS A 154 -19.08 8.67 -5.28
C LYS A 154 -18.76 7.20 -5.58
N PHE A 155 -18.59 6.41 -4.54
CA PHE A 155 -18.60 4.95 -4.63
C PHE A 155 -20.05 4.47 -4.55
N ASP A 156 -20.60 4.16 -5.72
CA ASP A 156 -21.94 3.63 -5.87
C ASP A 156 -21.94 2.55 -6.97
N PRO A 157 -21.83 1.27 -6.60
CA PRO A 157 -21.83 0.17 -7.58
C PRO A 157 -23.08 0.11 -8.45
N THR A 158 -24.21 0.67 -7.98
CA THR A 158 -25.49 0.62 -8.71
C THR A 158 -25.46 1.46 -9.99
N LEU A 159 -24.55 2.44 -10.09
CA LEU A 159 -24.35 3.23 -11.29
C LEU A 159 -23.86 2.41 -12.49
N LEU A 160 -23.29 1.23 -12.24
CA LEU A 160 -22.86 0.30 -13.29
C LEU A 160 -23.91 -0.77 -13.59
N PHE A 161 -25.03 -0.82 -12.84
CA PHE A 161 -26.08 -1.78 -13.12
C PHE A 161 -26.78 -1.42 -14.43
N GLY A 162 -26.96 -2.40 -15.32
CA GLY A 162 -27.48 -2.18 -16.66
C GLY A 162 -26.46 -1.61 -17.65
N VAL A 163 -25.22 -1.39 -17.24
CA VAL A 163 -24.10 -1.00 -18.11
C VAL A 163 -23.29 -2.24 -18.46
N ASN A 164 -22.80 -2.31 -19.71
CA ASN A 164 -21.85 -3.34 -20.13
C ASN A 164 -20.49 -3.09 -19.46
N PHE A 165 -20.31 -3.64 -18.26
CA PHE A 165 -19.10 -3.54 -17.46
C PHE A 165 -18.62 -4.93 -17.02
N GLN A 166 -17.31 -5.17 -17.08
CA GLN A 166 -16.72 -6.45 -16.70
C GLN A 166 -16.20 -6.40 -15.26
N TYR A 167 -16.76 -7.21 -14.37
CA TYR A 167 -16.32 -7.33 -12.98
C TYR A 167 -15.12 -8.26 -12.83
N SER A 168 -14.05 -7.96 -13.57
CA SER A 168 -12.78 -8.66 -13.49
C SER A 168 -11.65 -7.67 -13.70
N ASN A 169 -10.49 -7.93 -13.10
CA ASN A 169 -9.32 -7.09 -13.29
C ASN A 169 -8.06 -7.93 -13.50
N ARG A 170 -7.12 -7.35 -14.24
CA ARG A 170 -5.75 -7.82 -14.34
C ARG A 170 -4.83 -6.62 -14.20
N MET A 171 -4.07 -6.56 -13.11
CA MET A 171 -3.10 -5.48 -12.94
C MET A 171 -2.09 -5.52 -14.07
N SER A 172 -1.95 -4.39 -14.77
CA SER A 172 -0.99 -4.24 -15.85
C SER A 172 0.38 -3.86 -15.31
N LEU A 173 1.41 -4.23 -16.07
CA LEU A 173 2.78 -3.83 -15.80
C LEU A 173 2.94 -2.31 -15.89
N GLU A 174 2.29 -1.67 -16.85
CA GLU A 174 2.33 -0.22 -17.01
C GLU A 174 1.74 0.51 -15.82
N PHE A 175 0.68 -0.04 -15.21
CA PHE A 175 0.11 0.55 -14.01
C PHE A 175 1.05 0.38 -12.82
N ASN A 176 1.76 -0.75 -12.73
CA ASN A 176 2.83 -0.93 -11.75
C ASN A 176 3.91 0.16 -11.92
N HIS A 177 4.46 0.34 -13.13
CA HIS A 177 5.46 1.37 -13.40
C HIS A 177 4.93 2.78 -13.07
N LEU A 178 3.69 3.10 -13.46
CA LEU A 178 3.06 4.40 -13.21
C LEU A 178 2.96 4.72 -11.71
N TYR A 179 2.73 3.74 -10.85
CA TYR A 179 2.50 3.95 -9.41
C TYR A 179 3.78 4.12 -8.58
N HIS A 180 4.95 4.26 -9.19
CA HIS A 180 6.23 4.45 -8.48
C HIS A 180 6.42 5.90 -8.00
N TRP A 181 5.50 6.39 -7.16
CA TRP A 181 5.44 7.77 -6.64
C TRP A 181 6.41 8.05 -5.49
N HIS A 182 7.66 7.60 -5.63
CA HIS A 182 8.74 7.83 -4.68
C HIS A 182 9.03 9.32 -4.39
N PRO A 183 8.79 10.30 -5.29
CA PRO A 183 8.91 11.71 -4.94
C PRO A 183 8.01 12.20 -3.80
N LEU A 184 6.97 11.43 -3.43
CA LEU A 184 6.14 11.76 -2.26
C LEU A 184 6.93 11.71 -0.96
N MET A 185 7.99 10.91 -0.91
CA MET A 185 8.77 10.69 0.30
C MET A 185 9.65 11.92 0.60
N PRO A 186 9.58 12.47 1.84
CA PRO A 186 10.31 13.68 2.22
C PRO A 186 11.81 13.40 2.45
N ASP A 187 12.58 14.47 2.74
CA ASP A 187 14.00 14.34 3.08
C ASP A 187 14.28 13.71 4.45
N SER A 188 13.35 13.90 5.39
CA SER A 188 13.34 13.30 6.72
C SER A 188 11.90 13.19 7.22
N LEU A 189 11.66 12.37 8.23
CA LEU A 189 10.33 12.17 8.81
C LEU A 189 10.22 12.96 10.10
N LEU A 190 9.35 13.97 10.14
CA LEU A 190 9.10 14.78 11.33
C LEU A 190 8.06 14.08 12.20
N ILE A 191 8.52 13.44 13.28
CA ILE A 191 7.67 12.70 14.22
C ILE A 191 7.82 13.34 15.58
N ASP A 192 6.71 13.86 16.12
CA ASP A 192 6.66 14.42 17.48
C ASP A 192 7.74 15.51 17.72
N GLY A 193 7.96 16.36 16.72
CA GLY A 193 8.94 17.45 16.78
C GLY A 193 10.40 17.05 16.50
N ARG A 194 10.70 15.76 16.31
CA ARG A 194 12.04 15.27 15.92
C ARG A 194 12.07 14.87 14.45
N ASN A 195 13.12 15.28 13.74
CA ASN A 195 13.41 14.79 12.40
C ASN A 195 14.17 13.46 12.49
N TYR A 196 13.62 12.45 11.84
CA TYR A 196 14.25 11.14 11.65
C TYR A 196 14.81 11.04 10.24
N SER A 197 16.09 10.70 10.13
CA SER A 197 16.70 10.33 8.86
C SER A 197 16.12 9.01 8.32
N TYR A 198 16.41 8.67 7.06
CA TYR A 198 16.01 7.38 6.50
C TYR A 198 16.60 6.21 7.28
N ASP A 199 17.87 6.29 7.69
CA ASP A 199 18.53 5.22 8.45
C ASP A 199 17.89 4.99 9.82
N GLU A 200 17.37 6.05 10.45
CA GLU A 200 16.63 5.94 11.71
C GLU A 200 15.18 5.47 11.54
N PHE A 201 14.58 5.66 10.36
CA PHE A 201 13.17 5.37 10.09
C PHE A 201 12.95 3.99 9.46
N LEU A 202 13.80 3.60 8.50
CA LEU A 202 13.72 2.30 7.83
C LEU A 202 13.97 1.17 8.84
N PHE A 203 13.16 0.11 8.75
CA PHE A 203 13.23 -1.05 9.64
C PHE A 203 13.21 -0.72 11.14
N ASN A 204 12.53 0.37 11.52
CA ASN A 204 12.37 0.78 12.92
C ASN A 204 10.92 0.58 13.44
N PRO A 205 10.45 -0.67 13.62
CA PRO A 205 9.12 -0.94 14.18
C PRO A 205 8.96 -0.41 15.62
N GLY A 206 10.07 -0.14 16.32
CA GLY A 206 10.06 0.46 17.65
C GLY A 206 9.36 1.81 17.69
N LEU A 207 9.43 2.60 16.61
CA LEU A 207 8.69 3.87 16.52
C LEU A 207 7.18 3.68 16.73
N LEU A 208 6.61 2.59 16.21
CA LEU A 208 5.19 2.30 16.41
C LEU A 208 4.87 1.88 17.84
N ALA A 209 5.72 1.05 18.45
CA ALA A 209 5.55 0.61 19.83
C ALA A 209 5.72 1.78 20.82
N ASP A 210 6.77 2.58 20.65
CA ASP A 210 7.17 3.63 21.60
C ASP A 210 6.30 4.89 21.50
N LYS A 211 6.05 5.37 20.27
CA LYS A 211 5.29 6.61 20.06
C LYS A 211 3.78 6.41 20.07
N LYS A 212 3.33 5.14 20.06
CA LYS A 212 1.92 4.74 19.91
C LYS A 212 1.33 5.16 18.56
N LEU A 213 0.17 4.59 18.24
CA LEU A 213 -0.47 4.76 16.94
C LEU A 213 -0.85 6.22 16.63
N MET A 214 -1.57 6.87 17.55
CA MET A 214 -2.17 8.19 17.27
C MET A 214 -1.14 9.32 17.09
N PRO A 215 -0.06 9.42 17.89
CA PRO A 215 0.97 10.44 17.68
C PRO A 215 1.70 10.29 16.33
N LEU A 216 1.95 9.06 15.86
CA LEU A 216 2.50 8.82 14.52
C LEU A 216 1.54 9.26 13.43
N VAL A 217 0.27 8.88 13.51
CA VAL A 217 -0.78 9.32 12.56
C VAL A 217 -0.84 10.84 12.48
N ARG A 218 -0.87 11.55 13.62
CA ARG A 218 -0.89 13.02 13.66
C ARG A 218 0.36 13.63 13.02
N SER A 219 1.52 13.01 13.19
CA SER A 219 2.77 13.48 12.59
C SER A 219 2.71 13.35 11.06
N PHE A 220 2.28 12.20 10.54
CA PHE A 220 2.12 11.97 9.10
C PHE A 220 1.04 12.86 8.46
N MET A 221 -0.04 13.17 9.18
CA MET A 221 -1.08 14.09 8.68
C MET A 221 -0.60 15.53 8.53
N ARG A 222 0.41 15.95 9.31
CA ARG A 222 0.91 17.33 9.31
C ARG A 222 2.06 17.55 8.35
N GLN A 223 2.83 16.51 8.06
CA GLN A 223 3.95 16.60 7.16
C GLN A 223 3.48 16.52 5.70
N ARG A 224 3.89 17.51 4.89
CA ARG A 224 3.57 17.52 3.45
C ARG A 224 4.41 16.48 2.71
N ALA A 225 3.78 15.82 1.74
CA ALA A 225 4.47 14.99 0.76
C ALA A 225 5.08 15.83 -0.37
N GLY A 226 6.08 15.29 -1.06
CA GLY A 226 6.69 15.94 -2.23
C GLY A 226 5.84 15.81 -3.50
N THR A 227 6.08 16.69 -4.48
CA THR A 227 5.41 16.66 -5.78
C THR A 227 5.88 15.47 -6.63
N VAL A 228 4.97 14.73 -7.25
CA VAL A 228 5.29 13.56 -8.10
C VAL A 228 5.81 13.95 -9.48
N SER A 229 5.18 14.94 -10.12
CA SER A 229 5.55 15.42 -11.47
C SER A 229 6.63 16.50 -11.43
N GLY A 230 7.17 16.87 -12.59
CA GLY A 230 8.14 17.96 -12.75
C GLY A 230 9.60 17.54 -12.69
N GLY A 231 9.90 16.30 -12.30
CA GLY A 231 11.26 15.76 -12.27
C GLY A 231 12.10 16.25 -11.08
N ARG A 232 13.31 15.71 -10.95
CA ARG A 232 14.35 16.12 -9.96
C ARG A 232 13.88 16.18 -8.50
N ASN A 233 12.91 15.35 -8.09
CA ASN A 233 12.33 15.37 -6.74
C ASN A 233 12.30 13.99 -6.03
N ILE A 234 13.12 13.02 -6.47
CA ILE A 234 13.26 11.74 -5.76
C ILE A 234 14.39 11.87 -4.75
N ASN A 235 14.10 11.60 -3.47
CA ASN A 235 15.12 11.59 -2.43
C ASN A 235 16.24 10.58 -2.77
N LYS A 236 17.50 10.96 -2.52
CA LYS A 236 18.69 10.16 -2.87
C LYS A 236 18.64 8.71 -2.36
N ASN A 237 18.03 8.48 -1.19
CA ASN A 237 17.93 7.15 -0.59
C ASN A 237 17.03 6.20 -1.41
N LEU A 238 16.17 6.75 -2.28
CA LEU A 238 15.21 6.02 -3.11
C LEU A 238 15.56 6.06 -4.60
N LEU A 239 16.62 6.78 -4.99
CA LEU A 239 16.97 6.95 -6.41
C LEU A 239 17.30 5.61 -7.09
N HIS A 240 17.87 4.66 -6.35
CA HIS A 240 18.14 3.31 -6.83
C HIS A 240 16.85 2.57 -7.27
N VAL A 241 15.71 2.85 -6.63
CA VAL A 241 14.42 2.29 -7.03
C VAL A 241 14.01 2.83 -8.39
N ALA A 242 14.15 4.14 -8.62
CA ALA A 242 13.83 4.75 -9.91
C ALA A 242 14.71 4.19 -11.04
N THR A 243 16.02 4.01 -10.78
CA THR A 243 16.95 3.36 -11.72
C THR A 243 16.49 1.94 -12.07
N SER A 244 16.17 1.13 -11.07
CA SER A 244 15.68 -0.26 -11.28
C SER A 244 14.41 -0.29 -12.12
N ILE A 245 13.49 0.66 -11.95
CA ILE A 245 12.26 0.73 -12.76
C ILE A 245 12.53 1.08 -14.23
N ILE A 246 13.53 1.92 -14.50
CA ILE A 246 13.97 2.20 -15.87
C ILE A 246 14.57 0.93 -16.49
N GLU A 247 15.43 0.22 -15.76
CA GLU A 247 16.04 -1.04 -16.21
C GLU A 247 15.00 -2.15 -16.46
N HIS A 248 14.02 -2.29 -15.56
CA HIS A 248 12.89 -3.19 -15.74
C HIS A 248 12.09 -2.81 -16.99
N GLY A 249 11.82 -1.53 -17.22
CA GLY A 249 11.09 -1.07 -18.39
C GLY A 249 11.79 -1.44 -19.71
N ARG A 250 13.12 -1.33 -19.73
CA ARG A 250 13.96 -1.76 -20.87
C ARG A 250 13.93 -3.28 -21.05
N THR A 251 14.06 -4.04 -19.97
CA THR A 251 13.99 -5.51 -19.96
C THR A 251 12.66 -6.02 -20.50
N LEU A 252 11.58 -5.37 -20.07
CA LEU A 252 10.20 -5.71 -20.44
C LEU A 252 9.79 -5.14 -21.79
N ARG A 253 10.68 -4.38 -22.44
CA ARG A 253 10.50 -3.79 -23.77
C ARG A 253 9.23 -2.94 -23.84
N LEU A 254 8.98 -2.14 -22.80
CA LEU A 254 7.89 -1.17 -22.81
C LEU A 254 8.05 -0.24 -24.02
N GLN A 255 6.94 0.09 -24.66
CA GLN A 255 6.95 1.02 -25.79
C GLN A 255 7.27 2.45 -25.32
N SER A 256 7.53 3.34 -26.28
CA SER A 256 7.82 4.74 -25.96
C SER A 256 6.61 5.44 -25.33
N LEU A 257 6.88 6.54 -24.61
CA LEU A 257 5.85 7.40 -24.02
C LEU A 257 4.77 7.80 -25.05
N ASN A 258 5.18 8.17 -26.27
CA ASN A 258 4.25 8.59 -27.32
C ASN A 258 3.34 7.46 -27.82
N GLN A 259 3.80 6.21 -27.82
CA GLN A 259 2.92 5.06 -28.13
C GLN A 259 1.86 4.86 -27.04
N TYR A 260 2.23 5.00 -25.77
CA TYR A 260 1.27 4.97 -24.67
C TYR A 260 0.31 6.17 -24.71
N ARG A 261 0.78 7.38 -25.02
CA ARG A 261 -0.09 8.54 -25.22
C ARG A 261 -1.14 8.28 -26.29
N HIS A 262 -0.72 7.80 -27.45
CA HIS A 262 -1.63 7.41 -28.52
C HIS A 262 -2.63 6.34 -28.06
N ARG A 263 -2.17 5.30 -27.35
CA ARG A 263 -3.03 4.23 -26.81
C ARG A 263 -4.11 4.75 -25.83
N PHE A 264 -3.84 5.85 -25.13
CA PHE A 264 -4.78 6.52 -24.22
C PHE A 264 -5.45 7.76 -24.85
N ASN A 265 -5.53 7.81 -26.19
CA ASN A 265 -6.20 8.87 -26.95
C ASN A 265 -5.64 10.28 -26.71
N MET A 266 -4.34 10.38 -26.42
CA MET A 266 -3.62 11.65 -26.27
C MET A 266 -2.72 11.91 -27.49
N ARG A 267 -2.54 13.19 -27.83
CA ARG A 267 -1.61 13.59 -28.89
C ARG A 267 -0.17 13.29 -28.49
N PRO A 268 0.66 12.66 -29.35
CA PRO A 268 2.10 12.54 -29.12
C PRO A 268 2.75 13.90 -28.87
N PHE A 269 3.73 13.96 -27.99
CA PHE A 269 4.58 15.14 -27.86
C PHE A 269 5.50 15.24 -29.09
N THR A 270 5.74 16.47 -29.54
CA THR A 270 6.54 16.80 -30.73
C THR A 270 7.97 17.22 -30.39
N SER A 271 8.25 17.55 -29.13
CA SER A 271 9.59 17.88 -28.61
C SER A 271 9.68 17.61 -27.10
N PHE A 272 10.90 17.51 -26.55
CA PHE A 272 11.07 17.46 -25.10
C PHE A 272 10.61 18.75 -24.41
N LEU A 273 10.67 19.90 -25.08
CA LEU A 273 10.13 21.16 -24.54
C LEU A 273 8.61 21.10 -24.33
N GLU A 274 7.87 20.48 -25.25
CA GLU A 274 6.43 20.26 -25.07
C GLU A 274 6.14 19.29 -23.90
N LEU A 275 7.02 18.31 -23.67
CA LEU A 275 6.92 17.37 -22.56
C LEU A 275 7.22 18.02 -21.20
N THR A 276 8.32 18.76 -21.11
CA THR A 276 8.85 19.25 -19.83
C THR A 276 8.30 20.61 -19.45
N GLY A 277 8.00 21.47 -20.42
CA GLY A 277 7.76 22.90 -20.21
C GLY A 277 8.98 23.67 -19.68
N ASP A 278 10.17 23.06 -19.72
CA ASP A 278 11.43 23.59 -19.17
C ASP A 278 12.56 23.41 -20.20
N GLU A 279 13.17 24.53 -20.62
CA GLU A 279 14.19 24.56 -21.67
C GLU A 279 15.47 23.81 -21.28
N ALA A 280 15.92 23.95 -20.02
CA ALA A 280 17.17 23.33 -19.57
C ALA A 280 17.05 21.81 -19.49
N MET A 281 15.92 21.31 -18.99
CA MET A 281 15.61 19.88 -18.94
C MET A 281 15.37 19.32 -20.34
N ALA A 282 14.67 20.06 -21.21
CA ALA A 282 14.46 19.63 -22.58
C ALA A 282 15.78 19.46 -23.34
N ALA A 283 16.71 20.41 -23.19
CA ALA A 283 18.01 20.37 -23.84
C ALA A 283 18.93 19.25 -23.34
N GLU A 284 18.78 18.79 -22.09
CA GLU A 284 19.52 17.66 -21.53
C GLU A 284 18.99 16.31 -22.05
N MET A 285 17.71 16.24 -22.42
CA MET A 285 17.04 15.01 -22.85
C MET A 285 17.09 14.76 -24.36
N GLU A 286 17.27 15.82 -25.16
CA GLU A 286 17.41 15.78 -26.63
C GLU A 286 18.77 15.20 -27.06
#